data_AF-A0ABD1CTF4-F1
#
_entry.id   AF-A0ABD1CTF4-F1
#
_cell.length_a   1.000
_cell.length_b   1.000
_cell.length_c   1.000
_cell.angle_alpha   90.00
_cell.angle_beta   90.00
_cell.angle_gamma   90.00
#
_symmetry.space_group_name_H-M   'P 1'
#
loop_
_entity.id
_entity.type
_entity.pdbx_description
1 polymer ?
#
loop_
_entity_poly.entity_id
_entity_poly.type
_entity_poly.pdbx_seq_one_letter_code
_entity_poly.pdbx_strand_id
1 'polypeptide(L)' 'MLGTARLRISVAQDSFKCPDDFGFYPHHTSCDKYWKCDNNVAELKTCGNGLAFDASDSKYLTENCDYLHNVDCGDRTQL' A
#
# COMPACT_ATOMS: atom_id res chain seq x y z
N MET A 1 -23.38 -36.30 9.04
CA MET A 1 -23.89 -34.94 9.30
C MET A 1 -22.73 -34.13 9.86
N LEU A 2 -22.49 -32.93 9.29
CA LEU A 2 -21.51 -31.88 9.64
C LEU A 2 -20.01 -32.30 9.60
N GLY A 3 -19.12 -31.80 8.75
CA GLY A 3 -19.09 -30.57 7.96
C GLY A 3 -18.27 -29.49 8.67
N THR A 4 -16.95 -29.43 8.44
CA THR A 4 -16.15 -28.20 8.65
C THR A 4 -15.01 -28.14 7.64
N ALA A 5 -15.33 -27.61 6.45
CA ALA A 5 -14.32 -27.07 5.56
C ALA A 5 -13.59 -25.95 6.31
N ARG A 6 -12.28 -26.12 6.53
CA ARG A 6 -11.44 -25.00 6.97
C ARG A 6 -11.31 -24.06 5.77
N LEU A 7 -12.11 -22.99 5.79
CA LEU A 7 -12.02 -21.91 4.83
C LEU A 7 -10.60 -21.34 4.89
N ARG A 8 -9.91 -21.42 3.76
CA ARG A 8 -8.58 -20.81 3.57
C ARG A 8 -8.73 -19.32 3.81
N ILE A 9 -7.97 -18.77 4.76
CA ILE A 9 -7.82 -17.31 4.88
C ILE A 9 -7.00 -16.88 3.67
N SER A 10 -7.68 -16.60 2.58
CA SER A 10 -7.11 -15.84 1.47
C SER A 10 -6.97 -14.41 1.99
N VAL A 11 -5.82 -14.09 2.58
CA VAL A 11 -5.38 -12.69 2.60
C VAL A 11 -5.44 -12.28 1.14
N ALA A 12 -6.28 -11.30 0.80
CA ALA A 12 -6.28 -10.68 -0.50
C ALA A 12 -4.88 -10.07 -0.67
N GLN A 13 -3.96 -10.84 -1.23
CA GLN A 13 -2.69 -10.34 -1.71
C GLN A 13 -3.06 -9.53 -2.94
N ASP A 14 -3.14 -8.22 -2.77
CA ASP A 14 -3.22 -7.32 -3.90
C ASP A 14 -2.07 -7.67 -4.85
N SER A 15 -2.43 -8.08 -6.06
CA SER A 15 -1.48 -8.43 -7.09
C SER A 15 -0.92 -7.15 -7.71
N PHE A 16 -0.12 -6.42 -6.91
CA PHE A 16 0.58 -5.24 -7.37
C PHE A 16 1.85 -5.64 -8.13
N LYS A 17 2.05 -5.04 -9.31
CA LYS A 17 3.27 -5.19 -10.10
C LYS A 17 4.02 -3.86 -10.08
N CYS A 18 5.29 -3.92 -9.69
CA CYS A 18 6.18 -2.77 -9.69
C CYS A 18 6.23 -2.10 -11.08
N PRO A 19 5.92 -0.79 -11.17
CA PRO A 19 6.12 -0.03 -12.40
C PRO A 19 7.59 0.09 -12.80
N ASP A 20 8.47 0.31 -11.82
CA ASP A 20 9.93 0.38 -11.98
C ASP A 20 10.63 -0.56 -11.00
N ASP A 21 11.93 -0.83 -11.23
CA ASP A 21 12.74 -1.72 -10.39
C ASP A 21 12.75 -1.28 -8.92
N PHE A 22 12.74 0.04 -8.68
CA PHE A 22 12.76 0.66 -7.36
C PHE A 22 11.75 1.79 -7.26
N GLY A 23 11.09 1.90 -6.11
CA GLY A 23 10.21 3.04 -5.83
C GLY A 23 9.20 2.78 -4.72
N PHE A 24 8.41 3.80 -4.42
CA PHE A 24 7.37 3.82 -3.41
C PHE A 24 6.06 4.29 -4.04
N TYR A 25 5.09 3.39 -4.19
CA TYR A 25 3.87 3.64 -4.94
C TYR A 25 2.64 3.59 -4.04
N PRO A 26 1.65 4.47 -4.23
CA PRO A 26 0.46 4.50 -3.39
C PRO A 26 -0.35 3.20 -3.50
N HIS A 27 -0.95 2.77 -2.38
CA HIS A 27 -1.97 1.72 -2.42
C HIS A 27 -3.23 2.25 -3.13
N HIS A 28 -3.88 1.40 -3.92
CA HIS A 28 -5.09 1.73 -4.68
C HIS A 28 -6.29 2.21 -3.82
N THR A 29 -6.45 1.71 -2.60
CA THR A 29 -7.61 2.04 -1.74
C THR A 29 -7.25 2.62 -0.38
N SER A 30 -6.02 2.44 0.11
CA SER A 30 -5.64 2.77 1.48
C SER A 30 -4.68 3.95 1.49
N CYS A 31 -4.99 5.00 2.24
CA CYS A 31 -4.14 6.19 2.26
C CYS A 31 -2.89 5.99 3.12
N ASP A 32 -2.97 5.12 4.13
CA ASP A 32 -1.87 4.75 5.03
C ASP A 32 -0.94 3.67 4.44
N LYS A 33 -1.31 3.02 3.32
CA LYS A 33 -0.52 1.94 2.72
C LYS A 33 0.13 2.36 1.40
N TYR A 34 1.24 1.71 1.11
CA TYR A 34 2.03 1.90 -0.10
C TYR A 34 2.84 0.65 -0.42
N TRP A 35 3.30 0.54 -1.65
CA TRP A 35 4.16 -0.53 -2.13
C TRP A 35 5.60 -0.05 -2.21
N LYS A 36 6.51 -0.74 -1.53
CA LYS A 36 7.95 -0.61 -1.75
C LYS A 36 8.35 -1.60 -2.83
N CYS A 37 8.91 -1.09 -3.93
CA CYS A 37 9.52 -1.89 -4.98
C CYS A 37 11.03 -1.93 -4.79
N ASP A 38 11.58 -3.14 -4.82
CA ASP A 38 13.02 -3.39 -4.73
C ASP A 38 13.39 -4.54 -5.67
N ASN A 39 14.14 -4.24 -6.73
CA ASN A 39 14.45 -5.19 -7.80
C ASN A 39 13.20 -5.91 -8.35
N ASN A 40 12.14 -5.16 -8.66
CA ASN A 40 10.82 -5.65 -9.12
C ASN A 40 10.02 -6.50 -8.10
N VAL A 41 10.48 -6.62 -6.85
CA VAL A 41 9.72 -7.26 -5.78
C VAL A 41 8.91 -6.22 -5.04
N ALA A 42 7.59 -6.35 -5.09
CA ALA A 42 6.66 -5.50 -4.37
C ALA A 42 6.46 -5.98 -2.92
N GLU A 43 6.65 -5.08 -1.97
CA GLU A 43 6.34 -5.29 -0.55
C GLU A 43 5.28 -4.28 -0.12
N LEU A 44 4.16 -4.76 0.43
CA LEU A 44 3.14 -3.89 1.01
C LEU A 44 3.64 -3.34 2.35
N LYS A 45 3.65 -2.02 2.47
CA LYS A 45 4.00 -1.29 3.67
C LYS A 45 2.82 -0.47 4.18
N THR A 46 2.91 -0.08 5.44
CA THR A 46 1.95 0.82 6.09
C THR A 46 2.75 1.89 6.82
N CYS A 47 2.39 3.15 6.60
CA CYS A 47 2.96 4.29 7.30
C CYS A 47 2.73 4.13 8.82
N GLY A 48 3.79 4.33 9.59
CA GLY A 48 3.72 4.23 11.06
C GLY A 48 2.93 5.36 11.68
N ASN A 49 2.57 5.20 12.97
CA ASN A 49 1.98 6.26 13.81
C ASN A 49 0.68 6.89 13.27
N GLY A 50 -0.09 6.18 12.43
CA GLY A 50 -1.33 6.70 11.85
C GLY A 50 -1.11 7.78 10.78
N LEU A 51 0.08 7.81 10.18
CA LEU A 51 0.40 8.69 9.06
C LEU A 51 -0.16 8.13 7.74
N ALA A 52 -0.27 9.00 6.75
CA ALA A 52 -0.68 8.69 5.40
C ALA A 52 0.51 8.77 4.43
N PHE A 53 0.51 7.91 3.41
CA PHE A 53 1.52 7.93 2.37
C PHE A 53 1.25 9.07 1.39
N ASP A 54 2.22 9.97 1.26
CA ASP A 54 2.21 11.07 0.33
C ASP A 54 2.88 10.68 -1.00
N ALA A 55 2.06 10.58 -2.05
CA ALA A 55 2.50 10.24 -3.39
C ALA A 55 2.72 11.47 -4.29
N SER A 56 2.95 12.65 -3.70
CA SER A 56 3.20 13.90 -4.43
C SER A 56 4.53 13.90 -5.22
N ASP A 57 5.50 13.07 -4.81
CA ASP A 57 6.72 12.84 -5.58
C ASP A 57 6.42 12.08 -6.88
N SER A 58 6.37 12.82 -7.98
CA SER A 58 6.18 12.27 -9.34
C SER A 58 7.19 11.20 -9.76
N LYS A 59 8.34 11.10 -9.09
CA LYS A 59 9.36 10.08 -9.37
C LYS A 59 9.22 8.83 -8.51
N TYR A 60 8.39 8.86 -7.47
CA TYR A 60 8.19 7.74 -6.54
C TYR A 60 9.49 7.24 -5.89
N LEU A 61 10.50 8.10 -5.72
CA LEU A 61 11.80 7.68 -5.16
C LEU A 61 11.90 7.97 -3.65
N THR A 62 10.94 8.71 -3.10
CA THR A 62 10.91 9.11 -1.71
C THR A 62 9.83 8.34 -0.95
N GLU A 63 10.20 7.67 0.13
CA GLU A 63 9.25 7.12 1.09
C GLU A 63 8.74 8.25 1.99
N ASN A 64 7.63 8.89 1.60
CA ASN A 64 7.07 10.02 2.35
C ASN A 64 5.78 9.62 3.07
N CYS A 65 5.81 9.65 4.41
CA CYS A 65 4.63 9.50 5.25
C CYS A 65 4.43 10.80 6.03
N ASP A 66 3.25 11.40 5.92
CA ASP A 66 2.89 12.65 6.60
C ASP A 66 1.50 12.54 7.25
N TYR A 67 1.12 13.52 8.05
CA TYR A 67 -0.19 13.56 8.69
C TYR A 67 -1.30 13.59 7.65
N LEU A 68 -2.40 12.89 7.94
CA LEU A 68 -3.53 12.74 7.02
C LEU A 68 -4.08 14.08 6.47
N HIS A 69 -3.98 15.17 7.23
CA HIS A 69 -4.46 16.50 6.80
C HIS A 69 -3.49 17.23 5.83
N ASN A 70 -2.26 16.74 5.65
CA ASN A 70 -1.27 17.27 4.71
C ASN A 70 -1.22 16.49 3.40
N VAL A 71 -1.81 15.29 3.36
CA VAL A 71 -1.74 14.36 2.23
C VAL A 71 -3.03 14.39 1.43
N ASP A 72 -2.93 14.48 0.11
CA ASP A 72 -4.08 14.24 -0.77
C ASP A 72 -4.26 12.73 -1.00
N CYS A 73 -5.27 12.16 -0.33
CA CYS A 73 -5.60 10.74 -0.46
C CYS A 73 -6.35 10.43 -1.76
N GLY A 74 -7.04 11.40 -2.38
CA GLY A 74 -7.96 11.16 -3.49
C GLY A 74 -8.95 10.02 -3.17
N ASP A 75 -8.98 9.00 -4.02
CA ASP A 75 -9.87 7.84 -3.89
C ASP A 75 -9.41 6.81 -2.83
N ARG A 76 -8.24 7.01 -2.22
CA ARG A 76 -7.69 6.12 -1.18
C ARG A 76 -8.38 6.38 0.16
N THR A 77 -9.60 5.88 0.29
CA THR A 77 -10.48 6.19 1.44
C THR A 77 -10.27 5.32 2.68
N GLN A 78 -9.44 4.27 2.60
CA GLN A 78 -9.19 3.33 3.71
C GLN A 78 -7.96 3.74 4.53
N LEU A 79 -7.93 3.32 5.81
CA LEU A 79 -6.83 3.46 6.77
C LEU A 79 -6.65 2.14 7.55
#